data_AF-A0A964N4F0-F1
#
_entry.id   AF-A0A964N4F0-F1
#
_cell.length_a   1.000
_cell.length_b   1.000
_cell.length_c   1.000
_cell.angle_alpha   90.00
_cell.angle_beta   90.00
_cell.angle_gamma   90.00
#
_symmetry.space_group_name_H-M   'P 1'
#
loop_
_entity.id
_entity.type
_entity.pdbx_description
1 polymer ?
#
loop_
_entity_poly.entity_id
_entity_poly.type
_entity_poly.pdbx_seq_one_letter_code
_entity_poly.pdbx_strand_id
1 'polypeptide(L)'
;MTLRICLVTPFSWSQPHDVNEHVRGAAAALRRRSHEVTIVAPSSRAGDLLEGRRMLQRGVIGEVVAIGAAVPTSLTERTALPMGVRANLAAALALGSFDVVHGFEPGVSSLSSTALLEAETTTAATFFSTERIAVPPRKNQRVKLLARVDVLLGTSEEAILRASERFPGDYEKVSIGVNSSDFVPGRKRKIIVVELAPGQSAVAKAVLRLLPLLPGWEVVLARTAHLTRRPAIPAALRERARARSLVKPDTRRAFLAEAAIFVPVPGGSSRLHLEAQSCGCAIAEPTGLEEQPELAATAVALLARDEALRTRAGADARFRGVLADFDRLAERLEQVYSKAAGRRRPSSSGPTPDADLLGERDWIIVDLHMHTSRSHDCSIEPEVLVHHAEAEGLGAIAVTDHNVFAGALEVVELARRRKLIVIPGEEVKTDSEGEVIGLFLHTEIPRGMTFAETIAAIREQDGIVYIPHPFDRMHAIPSAATLLRHIADIDVLEVYNARLLFEAYNDEALRFQRKYGLLAGAGSDAHVLQGVGTGALRMRRFNGPEEFLLSLRSAEVLRRPKSLAYLQSLKWAAQVKEKVR
;
A
#
# COMPACT_ATOMS: atom_id res chain seq x y z
N MET A 1 -21.17 5.16 -0.11
CA MET A 1 -21.03 3.80 0.45
C MET A 1 -20.30 3.96 1.78
N THR A 2 -20.83 3.44 2.88
CA THR A 2 -20.09 3.43 4.15
C THR A 2 -18.89 2.49 4.03
N LEU A 3 -17.74 2.92 4.53
CA LEU A 3 -16.48 2.17 4.46
C LEU A 3 -15.95 1.97 5.87
N ARG A 4 -15.33 0.82 6.12
CA ARG A 4 -14.56 0.51 7.32
C ARG A 4 -13.08 0.77 7.03
N ILE A 5 -12.53 1.83 7.62
CA ILE A 5 -11.22 2.37 7.27
C ILE A 5 -10.26 2.21 8.46
N CYS A 6 -9.09 1.64 8.20
CA CYS A 6 -7.98 1.58 9.14
C CYS A 6 -6.91 2.60 8.76
N LEU A 7 -6.66 3.59 9.61
CA LEU A 7 -5.58 4.56 9.45
C LEU A 7 -4.40 4.15 10.32
N VAL A 8 -3.22 3.96 9.72
CA VAL A 8 -2.04 3.44 10.42
C VAL A 8 -0.91 4.46 10.41
N THR A 9 -0.57 4.97 11.59
CA THR A 9 0.56 5.92 11.76
C THR A 9 1.76 5.20 12.37
N PRO A 10 3.00 5.55 11.96
CA PRO A 10 4.20 4.96 12.55
C PRO A 10 4.68 5.75 13.78
N PHE A 11 4.04 6.88 14.10
CA PHE A 11 4.46 7.78 15.17
C PHE A 11 3.68 7.52 16.46
N SER A 12 4.37 7.61 17.60
CA SER A 12 3.76 7.40 18.92
C SER A 12 2.55 8.30 19.15
N TRP A 13 1.36 7.71 19.30
CA TRP A 13 0.09 8.42 19.44
C TRP A 13 0.03 9.33 20.67
N SER A 14 0.76 8.94 21.71
CA SER A 14 0.94 9.70 22.96
C SER A 14 1.73 11.00 22.81
N GLN A 15 2.41 11.21 21.68
CA GLN A 15 3.29 12.36 21.42
C GLN A 15 2.72 13.27 20.32
N PRO A 16 2.90 14.60 20.42
CA PRO A 16 2.55 15.53 19.34
C PRO A 16 3.37 15.24 18.07
N HIS A 17 2.70 15.12 16.93
CA HIS A 17 3.33 14.94 15.62
C HIS A 17 2.39 15.37 14.51
N ASP A 18 2.90 16.06 13.48
CA ASP A 18 2.08 16.63 12.39
C ASP A 18 1.28 15.55 11.63
N VAL A 19 1.88 14.37 11.43
CA VAL A 19 1.20 13.19 10.86
C VAL A 19 0.10 12.67 11.78
N ASN A 20 0.31 12.62 13.10
CA ASN A 20 -0.75 12.19 14.03
C ASN A 20 -1.91 13.19 14.08
N GLU A 21 -1.61 14.49 13.94
CA GLU A 21 -2.65 15.52 13.80
C GLU A 21 -3.43 15.34 12.48
N HIS A 22 -2.74 15.06 11.37
CA HIS A 22 -3.39 14.74 10.10
C HIS A 22 -4.31 13.53 10.22
N VAL A 23 -3.81 12.41 10.75
CA VAL A 23 -4.57 11.16 10.92
C VAL A 23 -5.80 11.38 11.80
N ARG A 24 -5.66 12.14 12.90
CA ARG A 24 -6.78 12.48 13.78
C ARG A 24 -7.83 13.31 13.07
N GLY A 25 -7.43 14.35 12.33
CA GLY A 25 -8.36 15.21 11.61
C GLY A 25 -9.06 14.49 10.45
N ALA A 26 -8.32 13.69 9.67
CA ALA A 26 -8.87 12.86 8.60
C ALA A 26 -9.86 11.84 9.15
N ALA A 27 -9.54 11.14 10.26
CA ALA A 27 -10.46 10.21 10.90
C ALA A 27 -11.77 10.89 11.36
N ALA A 28 -11.67 12.05 12.01
CA ALA A 28 -12.84 12.80 12.46
C ALA A 28 -13.73 13.24 11.28
N ALA A 29 -13.13 13.73 10.20
CA ALA A 29 -13.87 14.15 9.01
C ALA A 29 -14.52 12.96 8.27
N LEU A 30 -13.80 11.85 8.10
CA LEU A 30 -14.36 10.63 7.52
C LEU A 30 -15.53 10.07 8.37
N ARG A 31 -15.45 10.13 9.70
CA ARG A 31 -16.56 9.74 10.58
C ARG A 31 -17.78 10.64 10.43
N ARG A 32 -17.59 11.96 10.28
CA ARG A 32 -18.71 12.89 9.97
C ARG A 32 -19.41 12.53 8.66
N ARG A 33 -18.70 11.90 7.74
CA ARG A 33 -19.22 11.36 6.47
C ARG A 33 -19.78 9.94 6.59
N SER A 34 -20.07 9.47 7.81
CA SER A 34 -20.66 8.17 8.10
C SER A 34 -19.78 6.96 7.77
N HIS A 35 -18.46 7.12 7.71
CA HIS A 35 -17.51 6.00 7.64
C HIS A 35 -17.11 5.52 9.04
N GLU A 36 -16.88 4.21 9.17
CA GLU A 36 -16.28 3.65 10.39
C GLU A 36 -14.77 3.77 10.28
N VAL A 37 -14.13 4.47 11.22
CA VAL A 37 -12.68 4.69 11.16
C VAL A 37 -12.01 4.21 12.43
N THR A 38 -11.04 3.32 12.28
CA THR A 38 -10.13 2.88 13.34
C THR A 38 -8.73 3.44 13.09
N ILE A 39 -8.06 3.90 14.12
CA ILE A 39 -6.67 4.32 14.07
C ILE A 39 -5.82 3.25 14.75
N VAL A 40 -4.81 2.72 14.04
CA VAL A 40 -3.80 1.83 14.61
C VAL A 40 -2.49 2.60 14.71
N ALA A 41 -1.92 2.66 15.91
CA ALA A 41 -0.75 3.49 16.17
C ALA A 41 0.14 2.88 17.26
N PRO A 42 1.46 3.12 17.26
CA PRO A 42 2.25 2.84 18.45
C PRO A 42 1.92 3.84 19.57
N SER A 43 2.27 3.52 20.81
CA SER A 43 2.21 4.47 21.92
C SER A 43 3.37 4.27 22.90
N SER A 44 3.80 5.37 23.52
CA SER A 44 4.77 5.37 24.62
C SER A 44 4.11 5.33 26.00
N ARG A 45 2.77 5.43 26.07
CA ARG A 45 2.02 5.37 27.34
C ARG A 45 1.58 3.93 27.61
N ALA A 46 1.95 3.42 28.77
CA ALA A 46 1.60 2.05 29.18
C ALA A 46 0.07 1.83 29.24
N GLY A 47 -0.69 2.85 29.63
CA GLY A 47 -2.17 2.81 29.66
C GLY A 47 -2.76 2.50 28.29
N ASP A 48 -2.39 3.27 27.26
CA ASP A 48 -2.83 3.07 25.88
C ASP A 48 -2.52 1.64 25.40
N LEU A 49 -1.31 1.15 25.65
CA LEU A 49 -0.88 -0.20 25.22
C LEU A 49 -1.66 -1.32 25.93
N LEU A 50 -1.96 -1.13 27.22
CA LEU A 50 -2.75 -2.09 27.99
C LEU A 50 -4.20 -2.11 27.51
N GLU A 51 -4.77 -0.95 27.21
CA GLU A 51 -6.11 -0.81 26.67
C GLU A 51 -6.22 -1.45 25.28
N GLY A 52 -5.30 -1.14 24.37
CA GLY A 52 -5.23 -1.76 23.04
C GLY A 52 -5.13 -3.28 23.10
N ARG A 53 -4.29 -3.82 24.01
CA ARG A 53 -4.19 -5.27 24.22
C ARG A 53 -5.51 -5.87 24.73
N ARG A 54 -6.17 -5.21 25.69
CA ARG A 54 -7.46 -5.68 26.24
C ARG A 54 -8.56 -5.68 25.18
N MET A 55 -8.59 -4.69 24.29
CA MET A 55 -9.52 -4.63 23.17
C MET A 55 -9.35 -5.85 22.26
N LEU A 56 -8.12 -6.12 21.81
CA LEU A 56 -7.81 -7.27 20.95
C LEU A 56 -8.11 -8.61 21.62
N GLN A 57 -7.82 -8.76 22.92
CA GLN A 57 -8.14 -9.97 23.67
C GLN A 57 -9.64 -10.21 23.83
N ARG A 58 -10.45 -9.14 23.87
CA ARG A 58 -11.92 -9.21 23.94
C ARG A 58 -12.57 -9.36 22.55
N GLY A 59 -11.77 -9.37 21.47
CA GLY A 59 -12.28 -9.43 20.11
C GLY A 59 -13.03 -8.17 19.67
N VAL A 60 -12.73 -7.01 20.28
CA VAL A 60 -13.35 -5.73 19.92
C VAL A 60 -12.33 -4.78 19.32
N ILE A 61 -12.78 -3.91 18.41
CA ILE A 61 -11.96 -2.86 17.82
C ILE A 61 -12.54 -1.48 18.15
N GLY A 62 -11.72 -0.63 18.76
CA GLY A 62 -12.09 0.72 19.17
C GLY A 62 -11.67 1.77 18.14
N GLU A 63 -11.95 3.04 18.44
CA GLU A 63 -11.54 4.16 17.58
C GLU A 63 -10.02 4.29 17.43
N VAL A 64 -9.27 3.96 18.49
CA VAL A 64 -7.81 3.96 18.51
C VAL A 64 -7.33 2.67 19.16
N VAL A 65 -6.50 1.93 18.47
CA VAL A 65 -5.86 0.71 18.97
C VAL A 65 -4.35 0.97 19.04
N ALA A 66 -3.85 1.15 20.26
CA ALA A 66 -2.42 1.34 20.47
C ALA A 66 -1.68 -0.01 20.46
N ILE A 67 -0.72 -0.17 19.56
CA ILE A 67 0.01 -1.42 19.35
C ILE A 67 1.52 -1.18 19.38
N GLY A 68 2.14 -1.65 20.46
CA GLY A 68 3.59 -1.60 20.64
C GLY A 68 4.16 -0.20 20.82
N ALA A 69 5.45 -0.15 21.13
CA ALA A 69 6.21 1.09 21.10
C ALA A 69 6.48 1.51 19.65
N ALA A 70 6.71 2.81 19.43
CA ALA A 70 7.04 3.32 18.11
C ALA A 70 8.43 2.82 17.68
N VAL A 71 8.50 2.28 16.46
CA VAL A 71 9.73 1.86 15.78
C VAL A 71 9.69 2.55 14.41
N PRO A 72 10.75 3.28 13.98
CA PRO A 72 12.15 3.15 14.40
C PRO A 72 12.67 4.28 15.30
N THR A 73 13.59 3.93 16.20
CA THR A 73 14.36 4.84 17.07
C THR A 73 15.42 5.65 16.31
N SER A 74 15.70 5.35 15.03
CA SER A 74 16.62 6.09 14.17
C SER A 74 16.33 5.85 12.67
N LEU A 75 16.63 6.85 11.83
CA LEU A 75 16.62 6.73 10.37
C LEU A 75 17.63 5.70 9.85
N THR A 76 18.65 5.35 10.64
CA THR A 76 19.71 4.40 10.25
C THR A 76 19.51 2.98 10.78
N GLU A 77 18.57 2.78 11.71
CA GLU A 77 18.40 1.51 12.41
C GLU A 77 17.48 0.55 11.66
N ARG A 78 17.99 -0.66 11.46
CA ARG A 78 17.42 -1.73 10.61
C ARG A 78 16.60 -2.71 11.44
N THR A 79 15.69 -2.23 12.28
CA THR A 79 14.99 -3.06 13.26
C THR A 79 13.62 -3.49 12.72
N ALA A 80 13.40 -4.81 12.63
CA ALA A 80 12.08 -5.36 12.35
C ALA A 80 11.13 -5.07 13.52
N LEU A 81 9.82 -4.98 13.25
CA LEU A 81 8.84 -4.90 14.33
C LEU A 81 8.92 -6.15 15.21
N PRO A 82 8.83 -6.01 16.55
CA PRO A 82 8.76 -7.17 17.44
C PRO A 82 7.58 -8.08 17.07
N MET A 83 7.78 -9.39 17.16
CA MET A 83 6.76 -10.38 16.76
C MET A 83 5.41 -10.17 17.47
N GLY A 84 5.41 -9.77 18.74
CA GLY A 84 4.17 -9.46 19.46
C GLY A 84 3.43 -8.22 18.91
N VAL A 85 4.16 -7.23 18.39
CA VAL A 85 3.55 -6.06 17.74
C VAL A 85 2.92 -6.47 16.41
N ARG A 86 3.62 -7.31 15.64
CA ARG A 86 3.12 -7.87 14.38
C ARG A 86 1.88 -8.75 14.59
N ALA A 87 1.88 -9.62 15.59
CA ALA A 87 0.73 -10.45 15.93
C ALA A 87 -0.50 -9.62 16.33
N ASN A 88 -0.30 -8.57 17.13
CA ASN A 88 -1.38 -7.65 17.51
C ASN A 88 -1.91 -6.86 16.30
N LEU A 89 -1.03 -6.45 15.37
CA LEU A 89 -1.44 -5.79 14.14
C LEU A 89 -2.28 -6.72 13.27
N ALA A 90 -1.84 -7.95 13.05
CA ALA A 90 -2.60 -8.95 12.30
C ALA A 90 -3.98 -9.21 12.95
N ALA A 91 -4.03 -9.32 14.28
CA ALA A 91 -5.29 -9.45 15.01
C ALA A 91 -6.20 -8.21 14.83
N ALA A 92 -5.65 -7.00 14.88
CA ALA A 92 -6.41 -5.77 14.66
C ALA A 92 -6.98 -5.70 13.23
N LEU A 93 -6.18 -6.03 12.22
CA LEU A 93 -6.61 -6.06 10.82
C LEU A 93 -7.72 -7.09 10.58
N ALA A 94 -7.60 -8.29 11.18
CA ALA A 94 -8.61 -9.34 11.08
C ALA A 94 -9.93 -8.96 11.76
N LEU A 95 -9.87 -8.49 13.01
CA LEU A 95 -11.06 -8.08 13.79
C LEU A 95 -11.78 -6.87 13.18
N GLY A 96 -11.03 -5.96 12.58
CA GLY A 96 -11.58 -4.74 12.00
C GLY A 96 -12.35 -4.94 10.70
N SER A 97 -12.14 -6.07 10.00
CA SER A 97 -12.74 -6.40 8.69
C SER A 97 -12.83 -5.16 7.79
N PHE A 98 -11.70 -4.47 7.64
CA PHE A 98 -11.62 -3.19 6.96
C PHE A 98 -11.85 -3.32 5.46
N ASP A 99 -12.41 -2.29 4.84
CA ASP A 99 -12.43 -2.14 3.38
C ASP A 99 -11.11 -1.52 2.90
N VAL A 100 -10.54 -0.61 3.70
CA VAL A 100 -9.33 0.14 3.36
C VAL A 100 -8.34 0.16 4.52
N VAL A 101 -7.07 -0.09 4.23
CA VAL A 101 -5.94 0.12 5.15
C VAL A 101 -5.02 1.20 4.59
N HIS A 102 -4.95 2.35 5.27
CA HIS A 102 -4.16 3.50 4.86
C HIS A 102 -2.96 3.70 5.79
N GLY A 103 -1.76 3.45 5.27
CA GLY A 103 -0.50 3.67 5.99
C GLY A 103 0.09 5.06 5.72
N PHE A 104 0.50 5.75 6.77
CA PHE A 104 1.17 7.06 6.65
C PHE A 104 2.68 6.88 6.83
N GLU A 105 3.50 7.57 6.04
CA GLU A 105 4.97 7.46 6.07
C GLU A 105 5.52 6.02 5.96
N PRO A 106 5.08 5.18 4.99
CA PRO A 106 5.51 3.78 4.93
C PRO A 106 6.88 3.59 4.26
N GLY A 107 7.62 4.68 3.98
CA GLY A 107 8.90 4.64 3.27
C GLY A 107 10.01 3.88 4.02
N VAL A 108 9.87 3.73 5.34
CA VAL A 108 10.80 2.97 6.19
C VAL A 108 10.06 1.86 6.95
N SER A 109 10.83 0.86 7.41
CA SER A 109 10.32 -0.21 8.26
C SER A 109 9.64 0.36 9.51
N SER A 110 8.33 0.15 9.61
CA SER A 110 7.45 0.78 10.57
C SER A 110 6.10 0.05 10.64
N LEU A 111 5.27 0.40 11.63
CA LEU A 111 3.90 -0.11 11.75
C LEU A 111 3.08 0.09 10.46
N SER A 112 3.19 1.26 9.83
CA SER A 112 2.51 1.57 8.55
C SER A 112 2.95 0.64 7.43
N SER A 113 4.27 0.48 7.24
CA SER A 113 4.79 -0.40 6.18
C SER A 113 4.37 -1.86 6.38
N THR A 114 4.34 -2.35 7.63
CA THR A 114 3.92 -3.71 7.93
C THR A 114 2.42 -3.89 7.73
N ALA A 115 1.60 -2.91 8.13
CA ALA A 115 0.16 -2.97 7.92
C ALA A 115 -0.20 -3.08 6.44
N LEU A 116 0.49 -2.32 5.56
CA LEU A 116 0.27 -2.40 4.12
C LEU A 116 0.70 -3.76 3.52
N LEU A 117 1.75 -4.37 4.06
CA LEU A 117 2.20 -5.70 3.63
C LEU A 117 1.26 -6.83 4.09
N GLU A 118 0.57 -6.65 5.22
CA GLU A 118 -0.33 -7.65 5.80
C GLU A 118 -1.80 -7.48 5.40
N ALA A 119 -2.22 -6.28 5.03
CA ALA A 119 -3.60 -5.98 4.65
C ALA A 119 -4.07 -6.82 3.45
N GLU A 120 -5.17 -7.55 3.61
CA GLU A 120 -5.84 -8.33 2.55
C GLU A 120 -6.99 -7.53 1.88
N THR A 121 -6.89 -6.21 1.88
CA THR A 121 -7.94 -5.27 1.50
C THR A 121 -7.32 -4.14 0.68
N THR A 122 -8.11 -3.21 0.15
CA THR A 122 -7.57 -2.04 -0.55
C THR A 122 -6.61 -1.27 0.36
N THR A 123 -5.49 -0.82 -0.19
CA THR A 123 -4.44 -0.14 0.56
C THR A 123 -4.09 1.22 -0.01
N ALA A 124 -3.79 2.17 0.88
CA ALA A 124 -3.31 3.49 0.51
C ALA A 124 -2.04 3.85 1.29
N ALA A 125 -1.19 4.67 0.68
CA ALA A 125 0.03 5.18 1.30
C ALA A 125 0.11 6.71 1.14
N THR A 126 0.25 7.45 2.24
CA THR A 126 0.52 8.91 2.19
C THR A 126 1.93 9.23 2.65
N PHE A 127 2.63 10.06 1.88
CA PHE A 127 3.97 10.57 2.15
C PHE A 127 3.93 12.07 2.49
N PHE A 128 4.59 12.48 3.57
CA PHE A 128 4.69 13.87 4.06
C PHE A 128 6.10 14.44 3.97
N SER A 129 7.10 13.64 4.34
CA SER A 129 8.46 14.09 4.68
C SER A 129 9.49 13.68 3.64
N THR A 130 10.28 14.63 3.15
CA THR A 130 11.43 14.35 2.28
C THR A 130 12.58 13.65 3.01
N GLU A 131 12.79 13.95 4.30
CA GLU A 131 13.86 13.38 5.13
C GLU A 131 13.71 11.87 5.38
N ARG A 132 12.49 11.39 5.63
CA ARG A 132 12.26 9.95 5.92
C ARG A 132 12.32 9.08 4.67
N ILE A 133 11.96 9.66 3.52
CA ILE A 133 12.07 9.00 2.21
C ILE A 133 13.54 8.85 1.78
N ALA A 134 14.44 9.68 2.32
CA ALA A 134 15.86 9.66 1.97
C ALA A 134 16.57 8.35 2.39
N VAL A 135 16.03 7.59 3.34
CA VAL A 135 16.58 6.28 3.72
C VAL A 135 15.92 5.17 2.89
N PRO A 136 16.66 4.52 1.98
CA PRO A 136 16.06 3.53 1.10
C PRO A 136 15.66 2.26 1.87
N PRO A 137 14.40 1.79 1.75
CA PRO A 137 14.05 0.45 2.20
C PRO A 137 14.85 -0.60 1.40
N ARG A 138 15.03 -1.80 1.96
CA ARG A 138 15.66 -2.91 1.21
C ARG A 138 14.93 -3.09 -0.11
N LYS A 139 15.66 -3.34 -1.22
CA LYS A 139 15.08 -3.56 -2.55
C LYS A 139 13.87 -4.52 -2.49
N ASN A 140 14.00 -5.62 -1.75
CA ASN A 140 12.92 -6.59 -1.59
C ASN A 140 11.71 -6.04 -0.82
N GLN A 141 11.91 -5.26 0.24
CA GLN A 141 10.82 -4.63 0.99
C GLN A 141 10.09 -3.59 0.13
N ARG A 142 10.85 -2.82 -0.65
CA ARG A 142 10.31 -1.82 -1.57
C ARG A 142 9.45 -2.44 -2.66
N VAL A 143 9.96 -3.49 -3.30
CA VAL A 143 9.22 -4.25 -4.33
C VAL A 143 7.95 -4.85 -3.73
N LYS A 144 8.03 -5.43 -2.53
CA LYS A 144 6.85 -5.93 -1.82
C LYS A 144 5.86 -4.81 -1.51
N LEU A 145 6.29 -3.66 -1.02
CA LEU A 145 5.37 -2.58 -0.71
C LEU A 145 4.70 -2.02 -1.97
N LEU A 146 5.46 -1.83 -3.06
CA LEU A 146 4.93 -1.42 -4.36
C LEU A 146 3.87 -2.39 -4.89
N ALA A 147 4.10 -3.70 -4.74
CA ALA A 147 3.14 -4.72 -5.12
C ALA A 147 1.84 -4.69 -4.29
N ARG A 148 1.87 -3.99 -3.15
CA ARG A 148 0.81 -4.03 -2.15
C ARG A 148 0.06 -2.74 -2.00
N VAL A 149 0.51 -1.61 -2.55
CA VAL A 149 -0.14 -0.31 -2.41
C VAL A 149 -0.99 0.00 -3.64
N ASP A 150 -2.29 0.21 -3.46
CA ASP A 150 -3.20 0.55 -4.59
C ASP A 150 -3.20 2.03 -4.94
N VAL A 151 -2.94 2.85 -3.92
CA VAL A 151 -3.06 4.31 -3.96
C VAL A 151 -1.82 4.93 -3.35
N LEU A 152 -1.16 5.80 -4.12
CA LEU A 152 -0.05 6.63 -3.66
C LEU A 152 -0.52 8.08 -3.52
N LEU A 153 -0.36 8.64 -2.32
CA LEU A 153 -0.73 10.00 -1.98
C LEU A 153 0.50 10.76 -1.48
N GLY A 154 0.58 12.05 -1.76
CA GLY A 154 1.60 12.91 -1.18
C GLY A 154 1.07 14.27 -0.78
N THR A 155 1.62 14.85 0.28
CA THR A 155 1.09 16.10 0.83
C THR A 155 1.69 17.37 0.23
N SER A 156 2.78 17.24 -0.52
CA SER A 156 3.45 18.31 -1.24
C SER A 156 4.10 17.78 -2.51
N GLU A 157 4.39 18.67 -3.46
CA GLU A 157 5.12 18.28 -4.69
C GLU A 157 6.53 17.78 -4.37
N GLU A 158 7.19 18.37 -3.37
CA GLU A 158 8.50 17.92 -2.93
C GLU A 158 8.45 16.50 -2.33
N ALA A 159 7.44 16.21 -1.50
CA ALA A 159 7.25 14.88 -0.93
C ALA A 159 6.94 13.85 -2.02
N ILE A 160 6.09 14.20 -3.00
CA ILE A 160 5.78 13.34 -4.15
C ILE A 160 7.04 13.07 -4.97
N LEU A 161 7.80 14.12 -5.31
CA LEU A 161 9.03 13.98 -6.10
C LEU A 161 9.99 13.01 -5.42
N ARG A 162 10.28 13.23 -4.12
CA ARG A 162 11.17 12.34 -3.37
C ARG A 162 10.61 10.93 -3.23
N ALA A 163 9.31 10.78 -2.96
CA ALA A 163 8.66 9.48 -2.84
C ALA A 163 8.77 8.70 -4.16
N SER A 164 8.50 9.36 -5.29
CA SER A 164 8.47 8.77 -6.63
C SER A 164 9.83 8.21 -7.08
N GLU A 165 10.93 8.82 -6.63
CA GLU A 165 12.29 8.31 -6.89
C GLU A 165 12.48 6.87 -6.35
N ARG A 166 11.71 6.46 -5.33
CA ARG A 166 11.86 5.20 -4.58
C ARG A 166 10.65 4.30 -4.77
N PHE A 167 9.47 4.88 -4.74
CA PHE A 167 8.20 4.23 -4.93
C PHE A 167 7.56 4.79 -6.20
N PRO A 168 7.97 4.31 -7.39
CA PRO A 168 7.39 4.77 -8.65
C PRO A 168 5.91 4.42 -8.72
N GLY A 169 5.13 5.33 -9.30
CA GLY A 169 3.69 5.17 -9.51
C GLY A 169 2.99 6.51 -9.64
N ASP A 170 1.67 6.46 -9.83
CA ASP A 170 0.86 7.66 -9.98
C ASP A 170 0.46 8.20 -8.62
N TYR A 171 1.01 9.38 -8.28
CA TYR A 171 0.72 10.05 -7.02
C TYR A 171 -0.43 11.04 -7.17
N GLU A 172 -1.25 11.08 -6.15
CA GLU A 172 -2.25 12.13 -5.99
C GLU A 172 -1.85 13.09 -4.87
N LYS A 173 -1.86 14.39 -5.17
CA LYS A 173 -1.59 15.44 -4.19
C LYS A 173 -2.81 15.65 -3.31
N VAL A 174 -2.63 15.51 -2.00
CA VAL A 174 -3.67 15.76 -0.98
C VAL A 174 -3.22 16.83 0.01
N SER A 175 -4.17 17.53 0.62
CA SER A 175 -3.85 18.48 1.68
C SER A 175 -3.39 17.76 2.96
N ILE A 176 -2.52 18.39 3.75
CA ILE A 176 -2.24 17.95 5.12
C ILE A 176 -3.45 18.13 6.07
N GLY A 177 -4.51 18.80 5.62
CA GLY A 177 -5.79 19.00 6.30
C GLY A 177 -5.72 20.02 7.43
N VAL A 178 -6.67 20.93 7.54
CA VAL A 178 -6.78 21.84 8.72
C VAL A 178 -8.24 21.90 9.16
N ASN A 179 -8.50 22.16 10.44
CA ASN A 179 -9.87 22.44 10.86
C ASN A 179 -10.13 23.94 10.71
N SER A 180 -10.68 24.37 9.58
CA SER A 180 -10.83 25.80 9.27
C SER A 180 -11.88 26.51 10.13
N SER A 181 -12.80 25.74 10.75
CA SER A 181 -13.75 26.23 11.75
C SER A 181 -13.09 26.48 13.11
N ASP A 182 -11.95 25.87 13.35
CA ASP A 182 -11.17 26.03 14.57
C ASP A 182 -10.20 27.22 14.45
N PHE A 183 -9.50 27.32 13.32
CA PHE A 183 -8.50 28.36 13.05
C PHE A 183 -9.14 29.59 12.41
N VAL A 184 -10.02 30.28 13.11
CA VAL A 184 -10.77 31.46 12.62
C VAL A 184 -9.95 32.74 12.81
N PRO A 185 -9.99 33.71 11.88
CA PRO A 185 -9.32 35.00 12.06
C PRO A 185 -9.93 35.75 13.26
N GLY A 186 -9.07 36.26 14.14
CA GLY A 186 -9.45 37.18 15.20
C GLY A 186 -9.17 38.63 14.83
N ARG A 187 -9.34 39.54 15.81
CA ARG A 187 -8.93 40.94 15.64
C ARG A 187 -7.40 41.00 15.50
N LYS A 188 -6.93 41.38 14.30
CA LYS A 188 -5.50 41.44 13.99
C LYS A 188 -4.78 42.50 14.81
N ARG A 189 -3.67 42.10 15.42
CA ARG A 189 -2.72 42.96 16.13
C ARG A 189 -1.44 43.04 15.32
N LYS A 190 -0.65 44.10 15.53
CA LYS A 190 0.66 44.32 14.88
C LYS A 190 1.74 43.34 15.35
N ILE A 191 1.48 42.05 15.18
CA ILE A 191 2.34 40.92 15.55
C ILE A 191 2.80 40.24 14.27
N ILE A 192 4.11 40.10 14.12
CA ILE A 192 4.78 39.31 13.10
C ILE A 192 5.21 38.00 13.75
N VAL A 193 4.68 36.89 13.25
CA VAL A 193 5.10 35.55 13.67
C VAL A 193 6.13 35.05 12.67
N VAL A 194 7.33 34.77 13.16
CA VAL A 194 8.41 34.20 12.33
C VAL A 194 8.64 32.77 12.74
N GLU A 195 8.54 31.87 11.79
CA GLU A 195 8.81 30.46 12.03
C GLU A 195 10.30 30.22 12.35
N LEU A 196 10.55 29.22 13.20
CA LEU A 196 11.88 28.71 13.52
C LEU A 196 11.97 27.24 13.10
N ALA A 197 12.94 26.93 12.24
CA ALA A 197 13.32 25.56 11.91
C ALA A 197 14.83 25.32 12.21
N PRO A 198 15.25 24.06 12.46
CA PRO A 198 16.66 23.72 12.62
C PRO A 198 17.50 24.18 11.42
N GLY A 199 18.67 24.77 11.67
CA GLY A 199 19.53 25.30 10.61
C GLY A 199 19.05 26.63 9.98
N GLN A 200 17.78 26.99 10.15
CA GLN A 200 17.14 28.12 9.46
C GLN A 200 17.00 29.36 10.36
N SER A 201 18.13 30.03 10.62
CA SER A 201 18.14 31.25 11.45
C SER A 201 18.19 32.57 10.67
N ALA A 202 18.46 32.51 9.37
CA ALA A 202 18.72 33.69 8.55
C ALA A 202 17.47 34.57 8.41
N VAL A 203 16.31 33.98 8.10
CA VAL A 203 15.02 34.67 8.00
C VAL A 203 14.67 35.38 9.32
N ALA A 204 14.76 34.67 10.45
CA ALA A 204 14.52 35.26 11.76
C ALA A 204 15.45 36.44 12.07
N LYS A 205 16.74 36.33 11.74
CA LYS A 205 17.70 37.43 11.91
C LYS A 205 17.37 38.63 11.02
N ALA A 206 16.99 38.39 9.76
CA ALA A 206 16.62 39.46 8.83
C ALA A 206 15.39 40.24 9.33
N VAL A 207 14.34 39.54 9.77
CA VAL A 207 13.14 40.18 10.32
C VAL A 207 13.43 40.91 11.63
N LEU A 208 14.27 40.36 12.52
CA LEU A 208 14.68 41.05 13.75
C LEU A 208 15.46 42.35 13.46
N ARG A 209 16.33 42.37 12.44
CA ARG A 209 17.06 43.58 12.02
C ARG A 209 16.12 44.68 11.51
N LEU A 210 14.98 44.30 10.94
CA LEU A 210 13.96 45.24 10.47
C LEU A 210 13.12 45.85 11.61
N LEU A 211 12.94 45.12 12.72
CA LEU A 211 12.02 45.51 13.81
C LEU A 211 12.19 46.95 14.36
N PRO A 212 13.40 47.51 14.51
CA PRO A 212 13.59 48.92 14.89
C PRO A 212 12.87 49.92 13.96
N LEU A 213 12.72 49.58 12.68
CA LEU A 213 12.10 50.43 11.65
C LEU A 213 10.58 50.30 11.57
N LEU A 214 9.97 49.44 12.40
CA LEU A 214 8.52 49.16 12.38
C LEU A 214 7.87 49.54 13.73
N PRO A 215 7.61 50.82 14.02
CA PRO A 215 7.10 51.24 15.33
C PRO A 215 5.75 50.58 15.66
N GLY A 216 5.61 50.14 16.92
CA GLY A 216 4.40 49.46 17.43
C GLY A 216 4.22 48.01 16.96
N TRP A 217 5.14 47.46 16.18
CA TRP A 217 5.13 46.05 15.81
C TRP A 217 5.90 45.19 16.82
N GLU A 218 5.41 43.98 17.04
CA GLU A 218 6.06 42.94 17.84
C GLU A 218 6.46 41.76 16.95
N VAL A 219 7.57 41.09 17.28
CA VAL A 219 8.01 39.86 16.62
C VAL A 219 7.91 38.69 17.60
N VAL A 220 7.32 37.59 17.15
CA VAL A 220 7.31 36.33 17.88
C VAL A 220 7.96 35.25 17.05
N LEU A 221 9.08 34.75 17.54
CA LEU A 221 9.78 33.61 16.96
C LEU A 221 9.10 32.33 17.45
N ALA A 222 8.52 31.54 16.55
CA ALA A 222 7.63 30.44 16.88
C ALA A 222 8.09 29.10 16.29
N ARG A 223 7.88 28.01 17.04
CA ARG A 223 8.08 26.64 16.56
C ARG A 223 6.98 25.73 17.09
N THR A 224 6.60 24.71 16.32
CA THR A 224 5.67 23.65 16.74
C THR A 224 6.28 22.61 17.71
N ALA A 225 7.54 22.80 18.12
CA ALA A 225 8.27 21.95 19.04
C ALA A 225 8.77 22.74 20.26
N HIS A 226 9.15 22.01 21.31
CA HIS A 226 9.79 22.61 22.49
C HIS A 226 11.12 23.27 22.10
N LEU A 227 11.31 24.51 22.55
CA LEU A 227 12.56 25.24 22.38
C LEU A 227 13.60 24.65 23.34
N THR A 228 14.56 23.90 22.80
CA THR A 228 15.68 23.36 23.58
C THR A 228 16.72 24.42 23.94
N ARG A 229 16.82 25.48 23.12
CA ARG A 229 17.61 26.68 23.37
C ARG A 229 16.78 27.90 23.03
N ARG A 230 16.91 28.97 23.81
CA ARG A 230 16.29 30.25 23.47
C ARG A 230 17.02 30.85 22.27
N PRO A 231 16.30 31.26 21.21
CA PRO A 231 16.93 31.96 20.10
C PRO A 231 17.54 33.28 20.60
N ALA A 232 18.67 33.67 20.02
CA ALA A 232 19.35 34.90 20.39
C ALA A 232 18.52 36.10 19.93
N ILE A 233 18.00 36.87 20.89
CA ILE A 233 17.29 38.13 20.66
C ILE A 233 18.18 39.27 21.19
N PRO A 234 18.54 40.26 20.36
CA PRO A 234 19.33 41.43 20.79
C PRO A 234 18.69 42.14 21.98
N ALA A 235 19.51 42.61 22.93
CA ALA A 235 19.02 43.23 24.16
C ALA A 235 18.03 44.39 23.90
N ALA A 236 18.35 45.24 22.91
CA ALA A 236 17.51 46.37 22.50
C ALA A 236 16.13 45.97 21.94
N LEU A 237 15.91 44.70 21.58
CA LEU A 237 14.66 44.22 21.01
C LEU A 237 13.80 43.41 21.99
N ARG A 238 14.29 43.13 23.21
CA ARG A 238 13.62 42.18 24.13
C ARG A 238 12.23 42.59 24.58
N GLU A 239 11.92 43.88 24.56
CA GLU A 239 10.57 44.38 24.87
C GLU A 239 9.56 44.09 23.76
N ARG A 240 10.04 43.94 22.51
CA ARG A 240 9.21 43.82 21.30
C ARG A 240 9.40 42.51 20.55
N ALA A 241 10.37 41.69 20.96
CA ALA A 241 10.67 40.39 20.36
C ALA A 241 10.75 39.30 21.43
N ARG A 242 10.02 38.21 21.21
CA ARG A 242 9.99 37.04 22.12
C ARG A 242 9.99 35.72 21.34
N ALA A 243 10.33 34.64 22.02
CA ALA A 243 10.28 33.29 21.45
C ALA A 243 9.20 32.46 22.15
N ARG A 244 8.46 31.64 21.39
CA ARG A 244 7.36 30.83 21.93
C ARG A 244 7.34 29.42 21.31
N SER A 245 7.17 28.42 22.16
CA SER A 245 6.83 27.07 21.74
C SER A 245 5.31 26.96 21.54
N LEU A 246 4.88 26.66 20.33
CA LEU A 246 3.50 26.50 19.94
C LEU A 246 3.19 25.01 19.68
N VAL A 247 3.44 24.16 20.68
CA VAL A 247 3.33 22.69 20.55
C VAL A 247 1.87 22.23 20.44
N LYS A 248 0.97 22.90 21.16
CA LYS A 248 -0.45 22.51 21.21
C LYS A 248 -1.29 23.28 20.18
N PRO A 249 -2.24 22.61 19.48
CA PRO A 249 -3.14 23.26 18.53
C PRO A 249 -3.90 24.46 19.11
N ASP A 250 -4.42 24.38 20.33
CA ASP A 250 -5.20 25.48 20.92
C ASP A 250 -4.34 26.74 21.15
N THR A 251 -3.08 26.54 21.54
CA THR A 251 -2.11 27.64 21.68
C THR A 251 -1.78 28.25 20.32
N ARG A 252 -1.64 27.43 19.27
CA ARG A 252 -1.42 27.90 17.88
C ARG A 252 -2.62 28.72 17.42
N ARG A 253 -3.83 28.17 17.57
CA ARG A 253 -5.11 28.80 17.20
C ARG A 253 -5.27 30.19 17.80
N ALA A 254 -5.25 30.28 19.12
CA ALA A 254 -5.44 31.56 19.82
C ALA A 254 -4.40 32.60 19.40
N PHE A 255 -3.16 32.16 19.20
CA PHE A 255 -2.06 33.05 18.88
C PHE A 255 -2.07 33.52 17.41
N LEU A 256 -2.30 32.61 16.46
CA LEU A 256 -2.36 32.91 15.03
C LEU A 256 -3.60 33.71 14.68
N ALA A 257 -4.71 33.54 15.41
CA ALA A 257 -5.92 34.32 15.21
C ALA A 257 -5.65 35.83 15.29
N GLU A 258 -4.81 36.27 16.24
CA GLU A 258 -4.44 37.67 16.45
C GLU A 258 -3.26 38.15 15.57
N ALA A 259 -2.42 37.24 15.06
CA ALA A 259 -1.24 37.61 14.29
C ALA A 259 -1.60 38.23 12.93
N ALA A 260 -0.99 39.36 12.59
CA ALA A 260 -1.25 40.04 11.32
C ALA A 260 -0.38 39.51 10.18
N ILE A 261 0.88 39.14 10.46
CA ILE A 261 1.84 38.65 9.45
C ILE A 261 2.44 37.34 9.95
N PHE A 262 2.53 36.35 9.06
CA PHE A 262 3.27 35.11 9.29
C PHE A 262 4.41 34.99 8.27
N VAL A 263 5.60 34.62 8.75
CA VAL A 263 6.82 34.49 7.95
C VAL A 263 7.27 33.04 8.05
N PRO A 264 7.03 32.20 7.03
CA PRO A 264 7.55 30.84 6.98
C PRO A 264 9.07 30.85 6.79
N VAL A 265 9.69 29.68 6.95
CA VAL A 265 11.10 29.45 6.61
C VAL A 265 11.22 28.26 5.66
N PRO A 266 12.26 28.22 4.80
CA PRO A 266 12.55 27.03 3.99
C PRO A 266 12.65 25.78 4.87
N GLY A 267 11.97 24.69 4.48
CA GLY A 267 11.87 23.47 5.30
C GLY A 267 11.09 23.63 6.62
N GLY A 268 10.29 24.69 6.75
CA GLY A 268 9.38 24.93 7.87
C GLY A 268 8.22 23.93 7.95
N SER A 269 7.42 24.03 9.00
CA SER A 269 6.24 23.20 9.23
C SER A 269 5.11 23.63 8.30
N SER A 270 4.78 22.76 7.34
CA SER A 270 3.60 22.94 6.48
C SER A 270 2.31 23.08 7.30
N ARG A 271 2.22 22.42 8.45
CA ARG A 271 1.10 22.53 9.41
C ARG A 271 0.96 23.96 9.92
N LEU A 272 2.03 24.54 10.47
CA LEU A 272 1.99 25.88 11.02
C LEU A 272 1.69 26.93 9.94
N HIS A 273 2.26 26.75 8.75
CA HIS A 273 1.96 27.60 7.59
C HIS A 273 0.45 27.55 7.23
N LEU A 274 -0.13 26.36 7.14
CA LEU A 274 -1.54 26.19 6.80
C LEU A 274 -2.49 26.73 7.87
N GLU A 275 -2.14 26.57 9.14
CA GLU A 275 -2.88 27.16 10.26
C GLU A 275 -2.82 28.69 10.26
N ALA A 276 -1.67 29.28 9.92
CA ALA A 276 -1.53 30.72 9.78
C ALA A 276 -2.35 31.26 8.61
N GLN A 277 -2.35 30.56 7.47
CA GLN A 277 -3.23 30.84 6.34
C GLN A 277 -4.69 30.79 6.76
N SER A 278 -5.09 29.73 7.47
CA SER A 278 -6.45 29.58 8.00
C SER A 278 -6.81 30.72 8.93
N CYS A 279 -5.93 31.16 9.83
CA CYS A 279 -6.20 32.33 10.67
C CYS A 279 -6.21 33.67 9.90
N GLY A 280 -5.98 33.69 8.58
CA GLY A 280 -5.97 34.92 7.77
C GLY A 280 -4.76 35.81 8.06
N CYS A 281 -3.63 35.22 8.44
CA CYS A 281 -2.36 35.95 8.51
C CYS A 281 -1.91 36.30 7.08
N ALA A 282 -1.40 37.51 6.87
CA ALA A 282 -0.70 37.82 5.63
C ALA A 282 0.62 37.03 5.59
N ILE A 283 0.81 36.22 4.55
CA ILE A 283 2.00 35.36 4.43
C ILE A 283 3.13 36.14 3.75
N ALA A 284 4.26 36.28 4.42
CA ALA A 284 5.47 36.93 3.92
C ALA A 284 6.45 35.88 3.37
N GLU A 285 6.08 35.25 2.26
CA GLU A 285 6.86 34.19 1.60
C GLU A 285 7.15 34.58 0.14
N PRO A 286 8.13 35.48 -0.10
CA PRO A 286 8.53 35.82 -1.46
C PRO A 286 9.29 34.67 -2.12
N THR A 287 9.22 34.59 -3.45
CA THR A 287 10.04 33.67 -4.25
C THR A 287 11.53 33.95 -4.01
N GLY A 288 12.35 32.90 -3.90
CA GLY A 288 13.80 33.03 -3.67
C GLY A 288 14.22 33.14 -2.20
N LEU A 289 13.31 32.79 -1.27
CA LEU A 289 13.57 32.90 0.17
C LEU A 289 14.71 31.99 0.67
N GLU A 290 14.94 30.87 -0.02
CA GLU A 290 16.03 29.94 0.31
C GLU A 290 17.41 30.52 -0.02
N GLU A 291 17.51 31.22 -1.14
CA GLU A 291 18.73 31.87 -1.62
C GLU A 291 18.99 33.22 -0.95
N GLN A 292 17.92 34.00 -0.70
CA GLN A 292 18.02 35.35 -0.15
C GLN A 292 17.02 35.60 1.00
N PRO A 293 17.39 35.23 2.24
CA PRO A 293 16.53 35.35 3.42
C PRO A 293 16.09 36.80 3.75
N GLU A 294 16.82 37.81 3.31
CA GLU A 294 16.47 39.23 3.46
C GLU A 294 15.17 39.60 2.74
N LEU A 295 14.77 38.84 1.71
CA LEU A 295 13.50 39.07 1.01
C LEU A 295 12.29 38.95 1.96
N ALA A 296 12.35 38.08 2.98
CA ALA A 296 11.31 38.03 4.00
C ALA A 296 11.18 39.35 4.76
N ALA A 297 12.30 40.01 5.10
CA ALA A 297 12.24 41.32 5.76
C ALA A 297 11.61 42.37 4.84
N THR A 298 11.94 42.37 3.54
CA THR A 298 11.31 43.26 2.57
C THR A 298 9.80 43.02 2.46
N ALA A 299 9.37 41.76 2.36
CA ALA A 299 7.95 41.40 2.32
C ALA A 299 7.22 41.84 3.61
N VAL A 300 7.82 41.62 4.78
CA VAL A 300 7.30 42.10 6.07
C VAL A 300 7.19 43.62 6.09
N ALA A 301 8.20 44.35 5.61
CA ALA A 301 8.18 45.81 5.58
C ALA A 301 7.03 46.36 4.71
N LEU A 302 6.78 45.75 3.55
CA LEU A 302 5.67 46.10 2.67
C LEU A 302 4.32 45.85 3.36
N LEU A 303 4.11 44.64 3.88
CA LEU A 303 2.88 44.26 4.57
C LEU A 303 2.65 45.07 5.85
N ALA A 304 3.72 45.47 6.55
CA ALA A 304 3.60 46.26 7.78
C ALA A 304 3.19 47.72 7.50
N ARG A 305 3.59 48.28 6.36
CA ARG A 305 3.32 49.67 5.96
C ARG A 305 1.96 49.84 5.28
N ASP A 306 1.54 48.87 4.47
CA ASP A 306 0.29 48.93 3.71
C ASP A 306 -0.77 47.99 4.31
N GLU A 307 -1.76 48.57 4.99
CA GLU A 307 -2.87 47.83 5.60
C GLU A 307 -3.83 47.23 4.58
N ALA A 308 -4.07 47.88 3.45
CA ALA A 308 -4.96 47.37 2.41
C ALA A 308 -4.33 46.17 1.71
N LEU A 309 -3.03 46.24 1.40
CA LEU A 309 -2.27 45.09 0.89
C LEU A 309 -2.28 43.93 1.90
N ARG A 310 -1.99 44.21 3.17
CA ARG A 310 -1.97 43.19 4.23
C ARG A 310 -3.33 42.51 4.39
N THR A 311 -4.42 43.26 4.34
CA THR A 311 -5.78 42.73 4.46
C THR A 311 -6.12 41.83 3.29
N ARG A 312 -5.81 42.24 2.05
CA ARG A 312 -5.99 41.40 0.85
C ARG A 312 -5.15 40.12 0.93
N ALA A 313 -3.86 40.25 1.26
CA ALA A 313 -2.97 39.10 1.40
C ALA A 313 -3.45 38.10 2.46
N GLY A 314 -3.99 38.58 3.59
CA GLY A 314 -4.60 37.75 4.62
C GLY A 314 -5.90 37.07 4.16
N ALA A 315 -6.74 37.75 3.39
CA ALA A 315 -7.95 37.16 2.81
C ALA A 315 -7.62 36.05 1.80
N ASP A 316 -6.64 36.29 0.92
CA ASP A 316 -6.17 35.29 -0.05
C ASP A 316 -5.56 34.07 0.66
N ALA A 317 -4.81 34.31 1.74
CA ALA A 317 -4.26 33.24 2.59
C ALA A 317 -5.39 32.44 3.26
N ARG A 318 -6.41 33.10 3.82
CA ARG A 318 -7.59 32.44 4.39
C ARG A 318 -8.29 31.57 3.37
N PHE A 319 -8.50 32.08 2.15
CA PHE A 319 -9.13 31.30 1.09
C PHE A 319 -8.36 29.99 0.84
N ARG A 320 -7.04 30.05 0.67
CA ARG A 320 -6.19 28.85 0.53
C ARG A 320 -6.28 27.90 1.74
N GLY A 321 -6.27 28.45 2.96
CA GLY A 321 -6.43 27.66 4.19
C GLY A 321 -7.76 26.91 4.26
N VAL A 322 -8.86 27.54 3.86
CA VAL A 322 -10.20 26.93 3.83
C VAL A 322 -10.30 25.84 2.76
N LEU A 323 -9.63 25.99 1.60
CA LEU A 323 -9.59 24.93 0.58
C LEU A 323 -8.91 23.65 1.08
N ALA A 324 -8.08 23.76 2.12
CA ALA A 324 -7.31 22.67 2.69
C ALA A 324 -8.00 21.99 3.88
N ASP A 325 -9.30 22.26 4.10
CA ASP A 325 -10.05 21.75 5.25
C ASP A 325 -10.11 20.21 5.29
N PHE A 326 -10.20 19.64 6.51
CA PHE A 326 -10.34 18.20 6.70
C PHE A 326 -11.59 17.60 6.03
N ASP A 327 -12.70 18.33 5.92
CA ASP A 327 -13.89 17.83 5.23
C ASP A 327 -13.64 17.62 3.73
N ARG A 328 -12.91 18.55 3.09
CA ARG A 328 -12.47 18.41 1.70
C ARG A 328 -11.43 17.32 1.51
N LEU A 329 -10.52 17.17 2.48
CA LEU A 329 -9.58 16.05 2.48
C LEU A 329 -10.34 14.72 2.56
N ALA A 330 -11.34 14.61 3.44
CA ALA A 330 -12.14 13.40 3.59
C ALA A 330 -12.93 13.08 2.31
N GLU A 331 -13.51 14.07 1.64
CA GLU A 331 -14.12 13.92 0.31
C GLU A 331 -13.14 13.35 -0.70
N ARG A 332 -11.91 13.88 -0.72
CA ARG A 332 -10.90 13.41 -1.65
C ARG A 332 -10.47 11.97 -1.35
N LEU A 333 -10.25 11.65 -0.08
CA LEU A 333 -9.92 10.29 0.36
C LEU A 333 -11.04 9.31 0.01
N GLU A 334 -12.32 9.67 0.22
CA GLU A 334 -13.47 8.84 -0.13
C GLU A 334 -13.51 8.50 -1.64
N GLN A 335 -13.27 9.49 -2.50
CA GLN A 335 -13.21 9.28 -3.96
C GLN A 335 -12.09 8.30 -4.33
N VAL A 336 -10.91 8.49 -3.77
CA VAL A 336 -9.74 7.67 -4.03
C VAL A 336 -9.93 6.24 -3.53
N TYR A 337 -10.47 6.08 -2.33
CA TYR A 337 -10.78 4.78 -1.74
C TYR A 337 -11.82 4.04 -2.56
N SER A 338 -12.92 4.70 -2.92
CA SER A 338 -13.99 4.09 -3.71
C SER A 338 -13.49 3.64 -5.09
N LYS A 339 -12.66 4.46 -5.75
CA LYS A 339 -12.03 4.12 -7.03
C LYS A 339 -11.12 2.89 -6.90
N ALA A 340 -10.29 2.83 -5.85
CA ALA A 340 -9.38 1.72 -5.65
C ALA A 340 -10.10 0.43 -5.21
N ALA A 341 -11.14 0.55 -4.38
CA ALA A 341 -11.98 -0.57 -3.96
C ALA A 341 -12.73 -1.20 -5.14
N GLY A 342 -13.07 -0.42 -6.18
CA GLY A 342 -13.67 -0.93 -7.41
C GLY A 342 -12.82 -1.96 -8.18
N ARG A 343 -11.51 -2.07 -7.89
CA ARG A 343 -10.64 -3.12 -8.46
C ARG A 343 -10.87 -4.50 -7.83
N ARG A 344 -11.50 -4.56 -6.66
CA ARG A 344 -11.75 -5.81 -5.93
C ARG A 344 -13.03 -6.46 -6.46
N ARG A 345 -12.95 -7.73 -6.84
CA ARG A 345 -14.14 -8.53 -7.17
C ARG A 345 -14.97 -8.76 -5.90
N PRO A 346 -16.31 -8.73 -5.98
CA PRO A 346 -17.16 -8.99 -4.84
C PRO A 346 -16.80 -10.35 -4.23
N SER A 347 -16.63 -10.38 -2.90
CA SER A 347 -16.23 -11.59 -2.19
C SER A 347 -17.28 -12.68 -2.39
N SER A 348 -16.90 -13.79 -3.03
CA SER A 348 -17.71 -15.00 -3.12
C SER A 348 -17.70 -15.83 -1.83
N SER A 349 -17.16 -15.31 -0.72
CA SER A 349 -17.06 -16.00 0.56
C SER A 349 -18.43 -16.11 1.26
N GLY A 350 -19.19 -17.11 0.85
CA GLY A 350 -20.48 -17.54 1.39
C GLY A 350 -21.10 -18.55 0.42
N PRO A 351 -22.03 -19.40 0.86
CA PRO A 351 -22.82 -20.20 -0.08
C PRO A 351 -23.56 -19.24 -1.00
N THR A 352 -23.00 -19.02 -2.19
CA THR A 352 -23.70 -18.32 -3.26
C THR A 352 -24.78 -19.26 -3.79
N PRO A 353 -25.93 -18.75 -4.27
CA PRO A 353 -26.92 -19.58 -4.96
C PRO A 353 -26.28 -20.42 -6.09
N ASP A 354 -25.20 -19.91 -6.69
CA ASP A 354 -24.43 -20.59 -7.74
C ASP A 354 -23.62 -21.80 -7.24
N ALA A 355 -23.19 -21.84 -5.97
CA ALA A 355 -22.44 -22.97 -5.42
C ALA A 355 -23.31 -24.23 -5.30
N ASP A 356 -24.63 -24.07 -5.19
CA ASP A 356 -25.61 -25.16 -5.22
C ASP A 356 -25.78 -25.77 -6.63
N LEU A 357 -25.43 -25.05 -7.71
CA LEU A 357 -25.56 -25.56 -9.09
C LEU A 357 -24.71 -26.82 -9.34
N LEU A 358 -23.61 -26.98 -8.59
CA LEU A 358 -22.75 -28.16 -8.65
C LEU A 358 -22.88 -29.05 -7.40
N GLY A 359 -23.88 -28.80 -6.54
CA GLY A 359 -24.04 -29.47 -5.24
C GLY A 359 -24.14 -31.01 -5.34
N GLU A 360 -24.73 -31.51 -6.43
CA GLU A 360 -24.89 -32.93 -6.74
C GLU A 360 -23.65 -33.59 -7.37
N ARG A 361 -22.68 -32.79 -7.86
CA ARG A 361 -21.47 -33.31 -8.52
C ARG A 361 -20.50 -33.92 -7.49
N ASP A 362 -19.82 -35.00 -7.85
CA ASP A 362 -18.78 -35.59 -6.97
C ASP A 362 -17.66 -34.61 -6.64
N TRP A 363 -17.02 -34.78 -5.49
CA TRP A 363 -15.74 -34.13 -5.22
C TRP A 363 -14.60 -34.85 -5.93
N ILE A 364 -13.71 -34.09 -6.56
CA ILE A 364 -12.50 -34.58 -7.20
C ILE A 364 -11.27 -33.81 -6.73
N ILE A 365 -10.11 -34.44 -6.89
CA ILE A 365 -8.81 -33.79 -6.70
C ILE A 365 -8.28 -33.40 -8.07
N VAL A 366 -7.81 -32.16 -8.19
CA VAL A 366 -7.40 -31.54 -9.45
C VAL A 366 -6.03 -30.91 -9.29
N ASP A 367 -5.12 -31.17 -10.22
CA ASP A 367 -3.83 -30.49 -10.29
C ASP A 367 -3.82 -29.60 -11.54
N LEU A 368 -3.66 -28.28 -11.36
CA LEU A 368 -3.84 -27.28 -12.42
C LEU A 368 -2.56 -26.84 -13.11
N HIS A 369 -1.41 -27.41 -12.76
CA HIS A 369 -0.14 -27.01 -13.34
C HIS A 369 0.80 -28.21 -13.40
N MET A 370 0.98 -28.79 -14.58
CA MET A 370 1.97 -29.84 -14.82
C MET A 370 2.46 -29.86 -16.26
N HIS A 371 3.61 -30.49 -16.44
CA HIS A 371 4.33 -30.55 -17.70
C HIS A 371 4.52 -32.00 -18.13
N THR A 372 4.74 -32.20 -19.43
CA THR A 372 5.11 -33.47 -20.06
C THR A 372 6.48 -33.36 -20.74
N SER A 373 7.01 -34.46 -21.26
CA SER A 373 8.25 -34.49 -22.04
C SER A 373 8.21 -33.69 -23.35
N ARG A 374 7.06 -33.09 -23.71
CA ARG A 374 6.97 -32.11 -24.79
C ARG A 374 7.48 -30.73 -24.35
N SER A 375 7.52 -30.44 -23.05
CA SER A 375 8.27 -29.32 -22.48
C SER A 375 9.76 -29.63 -22.42
N HIS A 376 10.58 -28.61 -22.71
CA HIS A 376 12.04 -28.74 -22.80
C HIS A 376 12.77 -29.20 -21.53
N ASP A 377 12.09 -29.18 -20.38
CA ASP A 377 12.68 -29.43 -19.07
C ASP A 377 11.88 -30.39 -18.19
N CYS A 378 10.90 -31.08 -18.77
CA CYS A 378 10.17 -32.17 -18.13
C CYS A 378 10.53 -33.50 -18.81
N SER A 379 10.50 -34.59 -18.04
CA SER A 379 10.83 -35.95 -18.50
C SER A 379 9.65 -36.92 -18.41
N ILE A 380 8.45 -36.44 -18.10
CA ILE A 380 7.27 -37.27 -17.91
C ILE A 380 6.61 -37.52 -19.28
N GLU A 381 6.65 -38.75 -19.78
CA GLU A 381 5.93 -39.09 -21.00
C GLU A 381 4.39 -38.95 -20.80
N PRO A 382 3.65 -38.43 -21.81
CA PRO A 382 2.20 -38.24 -21.73
C PRO A 382 1.40 -39.44 -21.22
N GLU A 383 1.71 -40.66 -21.70
CA GLU A 383 1.04 -41.88 -21.24
C GLU A 383 1.31 -42.19 -19.76
N VAL A 384 2.56 -42.01 -19.33
CA VAL A 384 2.99 -42.24 -17.95
C VAL A 384 2.30 -41.24 -17.01
N LEU A 385 2.14 -39.98 -17.45
CA LEU A 385 1.41 -38.96 -16.70
C LEU A 385 -0.03 -39.40 -16.43
N VAL A 386 -0.75 -39.87 -17.46
CA VAL A 386 -2.16 -40.30 -17.33
C VAL A 386 -2.30 -41.45 -16.33
N HIS A 387 -1.49 -42.51 -16.46
CA HIS A 387 -1.57 -43.66 -15.55
C HIS A 387 -1.22 -43.27 -14.12
N HIS A 388 -0.21 -42.42 -13.94
CA HIS A 388 0.20 -41.97 -12.62
C HIS A 388 -0.82 -41.04 -11.97
N ALA A 389 -1.43 -40.13 -12.72
CA ALA A 389 -2.50 -39.26 -12.23
C ALA A 389 -3.70 -40.08 -11.71
N GLU A 390 -4.10 -41.13 -12.43
CA GLU A 390 -5.16 -42.04 -11.96
C GLU A 390 -4.75 -42.82 -10.72
N ALA A 391 -3.49 -43.30 -10.65
CA ALA A 391 -2.96 -44.00 -9.48
C ALA A 391 -2.91 -43.10 -8.23
N GLU A 392 -2.63 -41.81 -8.40
CA GLU A 392 -2.65 -40.78 -7.35
C GLU A 392 -4.05 -40.30 -6.96
N GLY A 393 -5.09 -40.85 -7.62
CA GLY A 393 -6.50 -40.55 -7.36
C GLY A 393 -6.93 -39.16 -7.86
N LEU A 394 -6.21 -38.58 -8.83
CA LEU A 394 -6.61 -37.32 -9.46
C LEU A 394 -7.84 -37.55 -10.35
N GLY A 395 -8.84 -36.68 -10.20
CA GLY A 395 -10.05 -36.69 -11.02
C GLY A 395 -9.98 -35.73 -12.21
N ALA A 396 -9.09 -34.73 -12.16
CA ALA A 396 -8.74 -33.91 -13.31
C ALA A 396 -7.27 -33.45 -13.26
N ILE A 397 -6.68 -33.18 -14.42
CA ILE A 397 -5.33 -32.63 -14.57
C ILE A 397 -5.32 -31.55 -15.66
N ALA A 398 -4.55 -30.47 -15.46
CA ALA A 398 -4.25 -29.51 -16.52
C ALA A 398 -2.81 -29.69 -17.01
N VAL A 399 -2.65 -29.93 -18.31
CA VAL A 399 -1.32 -30.05 -18.95
C VAL A 399 -0.98 -28.71 -19.56
N THR A 400 0.11 -28.10 -19.12
CA THR A 400 0.45 -26.68 -19.38
C THR A 400 1.89 -26.56 -19.85
N ASP A 401 2.25 -27.34 -20.87
CA ASP A 401 3.61 -27.38 -21.41
C ASP A 401 4.12 -25.99 -21.87
N HIS A 402 5.42 -25.74 -21.71
CA HIS A 402 6.04 -24.44 -21.98
C HIS A 402 6.09 -24.11 -23.48
N ASN A 403 5.22 -23.19 -23.92
CA ASN A 403 5.11 -22.73 -25.33
C ASN A 403 4.91 -23.88 -26.34
N VAL A 404 4.26 -24.97 -25.90
CA VAL A 404 3.98 -26.16 -26.70
C VAL A 404 2.61 -26.69 -26.33
N PHE A 405 1.69 -26.75 -27.28
CA PHE A 405 0.32 -27.24 -27.00
C PHE A 405 0.13 -28.74 -27.33
N ALA A 406 1.01 -29.33 -28.14
CA ALA A 406 0.87 -30.70 -28.62
C ALA A 406 0.82 -31.75 -27.48
N GLY A 407 1.54 -31.53 -26.38
CA GLY A 407 1.52 -32.44 -25.23
C GLY A 407 0.15 -32.51 -24.55
N ALA A 408 -0.52 -31.38 -24.41
CA ALA A 408 -1.88 -31.32 -23.88
C ALA A 408 -2.88 -32.11 -24.76
N LEU A 409 -2.79 -31.97 -26.09
CA LEU A 409 -3.64 -32.72 -27.03
C LEU A 409 -3.41 -34.23 -26.96
N GLU A 410 -2.15 -34.67 -26.84
CA GLU A 410 -1.79 -36.07 -26.69
C GLU A 410 -2.39 -36.68 -25.41
N VAL A 411 -2.30 -35.96 -24.28
CA VAL A 411 -2.87 -36.39 -23.01
C VAL A 411 -4.40 -36.42 -23.06
N VAL A 412 -5.05 -35.44 -23.73
CA VAL A 412 -6.50 -35.46 -23.97
C VAL A 412 -6.92 -36.71 -24.75
N GLU A 413 -6.20 -37.07 -25.80
CA GLU A 413 -6.47 -38.28 -26.59
C GLU A 413 -6.38 -39.55 -25.73
N LEU A 414 -5.29 -39.68 -24.97
CA LEU A 414 -5.03 -40.83 -24.09
C LEU A 414 -6.08 -40.98 -22.97
N ALA A 415 -6.71 -39.88 -22.57
CA ALA A 415 -7.74 -39.85 -21.53
C ALA A 415 -9.19 -39.99 -22.05
N ARG A 416 -9.46 -39.96 -23.37
CA ARG A 416 -10.83 -39.97 -23.93
C ARG A 416 -11.75 -41.08 -23.42
N ARG A 417 -11.19 -42.24 -23.06
CA ARG A 417 -11.93 -43.43 -22.57
C ARG A 417 -11.76 -43.66 -21.07
N ARG A 418 -11.23 -42.68 -20.35
CA ARG A 418 -10.95 -42.72 -18.92
C ARG A 418 -11.90 -41.80 -18.16
N LYS A 419 -11.91 -41.93 -16.83
CA LYS A 419 -12.70 -41.04 -15.94
C LYS A 419 -11.96 -39.74 -15.60
N LEU A 420 -10.67 -39.68 -15.92
CA LEU A 420 -9.81 -38.54 -15.72
C LEU A 420 -10.18 -37.43 -16.70
N ILE A 421 -10.48 -36.24 -16.19
CA ILE A 421 -10.69 -35.04 -17.00
C ILE A 421 -9.33 -34.43 -17.31
N VAL A 422 -9.06 -34.10 -18.57
CA VAL A 422 -7.85 -33.38 -18.97
C VAL A 422 -8.24 -31.99 -19.44
N ILE A 423 -7.68 -30.97 -18.79
CA ILE A 423 -7.81 -29.58 -19.20
C ILE A 423 -6.64 -29.29 -20.15
N PRO A 424 -6.90 -29.06 -21.45
CA PRO A 424 -5.84 -28.69 -22.38
C PRO A 424 -5.39 -27.26 -22.09
N GLY A 425 -4.10 -27.07 -21.85
CA GLY A 425 -3.54 -25.76 -21.60
C GLY A 425 -2.11 -25.61 -22.12
N GLU A 426 -1.56 -24.42 -21.91
CA GLU A 426 -0.22 -24.05 -22.34
C GLU A 426 0.33 -22.98 -21.40
N GLU A 427 1.57 -23.12 -20.91
CA GLU A 427 2.28 -22.07 -20.18
C GLU A 427 3.09 -21.24 -21.17
N VAL A 428 2.55 -20.08 -21.51
CA VAL A 428 3.09 -19.18 -22.53
C VAL A 428 4.08 -18.23 -21.87
N LYS A 429 5.29 -18.19 -22.42
CA LYS A 429 6.31 -17.22 -22.01
C LYS A 429 6.15 -15.95 -22.84
N THR A 430 5.80 -14.87 -22.15
CA THR A 430 5.69 -13.54 -22.76
C THR A 430 7.07 -12.98 -23.08
N ASP A 431 7.12 -11.95 -23.92
CA ASP A 431 8.36 -11.31 -24.37
C ASP A 431 9.26 -10.82 -23.22
N SER A 432 8.66 -10.29 -22.15
CA SER A 432 9.37 -9.56 -21.09
C SER A 432 8.64 -9.51 -19.74
N GLU A 433 7.38 -9.92 -19.66
CA GLU A 433 6.52 -9.74 -18.48
C GLU A 433 6.12 -11.08 -17.81
N GLY A 434 6.95 -12.12 -17.96
CA GLY A 434 6.78 -13.41 -17.29
C GLY A 434 5.92 -14.41 -18.06
N GLU A 435 5.22 -15.28 -17.34
CA GLU A 435 4.44 -16.40 -17.90
C GLU A 435 2.95 -16.26 -17.61
N VAL A 436 2.13 -16.78 -18.53
CA VAL A 436 0.67 -16.85 -18.43
C VAL A 436 0.23 -18.25 -18.89
N ILE A 437 -0.62 -18.91 -18.12
CA ILE A 437 -1.25 -20.16 -18.53
C ILE A 437 -2.60 -19.85 -19.17
N GLY A 438 -2.81 -20.38 -20.37
CA GLY A 438 -4.14 -20.51 -20.96
C GLY A 438 -4.68 -21.90 -20.67
N LEU A 439 -5.89 -22.00 -20.10
CA LEU A 439 -6.61 -23.26 -19.91
C LEU A 439 -7.80 -23.35 -20.85
N PHE A 440 -8.22 -24.57 -21.18
CA PHE A 440 -9.29 -24.88 -22.13
C PHE A 440 -9.02 -24.40 -23.56
N LEU A 441 -7.75 -24.40 -23.98
CA LEU A 441 -7.35 -23.98 -25.31
C LEU A 441 -7.74 -25.00 -26.38
N HIS A 442 -7.79 -24.54 -27.64
CA HIS A 442 -8.07 -25.33 -28.83
C HIS A 442 -6.90 -25.32 -29.83
N THR A 443 -6.10 -24.26 -29.80
CA THR A 443 -4.92 -24.08 -30.66
C THR A 443 -3.76 -23.47 -29.87
N GLU A 444 -2.53 -23.79 -30.29
CA GLU A 444 -1.29 -23.25 -29.70
C GLU A 444 -1.26 -21.71 -29.75
N ILE A 445 -0.78 -21.10 -28.68
CA ILE A 445 -0.61 -19.65 -28.59
C ILE A 445 0.76 -19.27 -29.17
N PRO A 446 0.84 -18.27 -30.08
CA PRO A 446 2.12 -17.83 -30.60
C PRO A 446 3.09 -17.33 -29.51
N ARG A 447 4.33 -17.78 -29.57
CA ARG A 447 5.40 -17.34 -28.66
C ARG A 447 5.82 -15.88 -28.87
N GLY A 448 6.34 -15.25 -27.82
CA GLY A 448 6.97 -13.92 -27.90
C GLY A 448 5.98 -12.76 -28.01
N MET A 449 4.71 -13.01 -27.70
CA MET A 449 3.69 -11.98 -27.55
C MET A 449 3.89 -11.20 -26.24
N THR A 450 3.39 -9.97 -26.20
CA THR A 450 3.30 -9.21 -24.95
C THR A 450 2.29 -9.86 -23.99
N PHE A 451 2.37 -9.53 -22.70
CA PHE A 451 1.42 -10.05 -21.70
C PHE A 451 -0.05 -9.80 -22.07
N ALA A 452 -0.36 -8.59 -22.58
CA ALA A 452 -1.71 -8.22 -22.98
C ALA A 452 -2.18 -8.99 -24.22
N GLU A 453 -1.31 -9.18 -25.21
CA GLU A 453 -1.61 -9.96 -26.41
C GLU A 453 -1.80 -11.44 -26.10
N THR A 454 -0.98 -12.02 -25.21
CA THR A 454 -1.14 -13.40 -24.75
C THR A 454 -2.50 -13.60 -24.07
N ILE A 455 -2.91 -12.68 -23.18
CA ILE A 455 -4.25 -12.70 -22.58
C ILE A 455 -5.35 -12.63 -23.64
N ALA A 456 -5.20 -11.75 -24.63
CA ALA A 456 -6.18 -11.60 -25.70
C ALA A 456 -6.30 -12.90 -26.54
N ALA A 457 -5.17 -13.54 -26.87
CA ALA A 457 -5.14 -14.78 -27.63
C ALA A 457 -5.77 -15.97 -26.87
N ILE A 458 -5.60 -16.02 -25.55
CA ILE A 458 -6.28 -17.00 -24.69
C ILE A 458 -7.80 -16.76 -24.73
N ARG A 459 -8.23 -15.50 -24.59
CA ARG A 459 -9.65 -15.13 -24.57
C ARG A 459 -10.34 -15.30 -25.92
N GLU A 460 -9.62 -15.14 -27.04
CA GLU A 460 -10.15 -15.40 -28.39
C GLU A 460 -10.58 -16.87 -28.58
N GLN A 461 -10.04 -17.78 -27.77
CA GLN A 461 -10.41 -19.19 -27.75
C GLN A 461 -11.42 -19.55 -26.65
N ASP A 462 -12.06 -18.56 -26.01
CA ASP A 462 -12.89 -18.74 -24.80
C ASP A 462 -12.13 -19.44 -23.65
N GLY A 463 -10.80 -19.33 -23.66
CA GLY A 463 -9.91 -19.91 -22.68
C GLY A 463 -9.89 -19.12 -21.37
N ILE A 464 -9.40 -19.78 -20.32
CA ILE A 464 -9.28 -19.19 -18.98
C ILE A 464 -7.86 -18.70 -18.77
N VAL A 465 -7.75 -17.45 -18.30
CA VAL A 465 -6.46 -16.81 -17.99
C VAL A 465 -6.04 -17.19 -16.57
N TYR A 466 -4.98 -17.99 -16.47
CA TYR A 466 -4.40 -18.47 -15.22
C TYR A 466 -2.98 -17.89 -15.05
N ILE A 467 -2.71 -17.26 -13.91
CA ILE A 467 -1.38 -16.73 -13.61
C ILE A 467 -0.60 -17.73 -12.75
N PRO A 468 0.44 -18.39 -13.28
CA PRO A 468 1.26 -19.33 -12.54
C PRO A 468 2.23 -18.62 -11.59
N HIS A 469 2.55 -19.29 -10.48
CA HIS A 469 3.57 -18.96 -9.48
C HIS A 469 3.86 -17.44 -9.27
N PRO A 470 2.84 -16.59 -9.07
CA PRO A 470 3.05 -15.16 -8.94
C PRO A 470 3.92 -14.87 -7.70
N PHE A 471 4.76 -13.84 -7.81
CA PHE A 471 5.72 -13.43 -6.77
C PHE A 471 6.91 -14.38 -6.53
N ASP A 472 7.04 -15.48 -7.28
CA ASP A 472 8.29 -16.23 -7.33
C ASP A 472 9.39 -15.45 -8.04
N ARG A 473 10.31 -14.91 -7.24
CA ARG A 473 11.40 -14.07 -7.74
C ARG A 473 12.57 -14.91 -8.28
N MET A 474 12.43 -16.23 -8.35
CA MET A 474 13.39 -17.14 -8.97
C MET A 474 13.07 -17.44 -10.44
N HIS A 475 11.84 -17.18 -10.89
CA HIS A 475 11.38 -17.44 -12.26
C HIS A 475 10.88 -16.17 -12.96
N ALA A 476 10.51 -16.30 -14.23
CA ALA A 476 10.02 -15.20 -15.05
C ALA A 476 8.55 -14.94 -14.71
N ILE A 477 8.29 -13.96 -13.85
CA ILE A 477 6.93 -13.62 -13.40
C ILE A 477 6.51 -12.21 -13.84
N PRO A 478 5.20 -11.97 -14.02
CA PRO A 478 4.68 -10.62 -14.18
C PRO A 478 5.00 -9.76 -12.97
N SER A 479 5.34 -8.50 -13.23
CA SER A 479 5.50 -7.52 -12.17
C SER A 479 4.16 -7.27 -11.49
N ALA A 480 4.17 -6.86 -10.23
CA ALA A 480 2.93 -6.54 -9.54
C ALA A 480 2.17 -5.37 -10.22
N ALA A 481 2.88 -4.43 -10.84
CA ALA A 481 2.23 -3.38 -11.63
C ALA A 481 1.51 -3.97 -12.87
N THR A 482 2.11 -4.95 -13.53
CA THR A 482 1.51 -5.69 -14.66
C THR A 482 0.25 -6.43 -14.20
N LEU A 483 0.32 -7.18 -13.10
CA LEU A 483 -0.84 -7.86 -12.52
C LEU A 483 -1.99 -6.89 -12.19
N LEU A 484 -1.68 -5.71 -11.66
CA LEU A 484 -2.71 -4.71 -11.35
C LEU A 484 -3.33 -4.07 -12.57
N ARG A 485 -2.56 -3.86 -13.65
CA ARG A 485 -3.10 -3.35 -14.92
C ARG A 485 -4.10 -4.32 -15.55
N HIS A 486 -3.84 -5.62 -15.45
CA HIS A 486 -4.65 -6.69 -16.05
C HIS A 486 -5.54 -7.43 -15.05
N ILE A 487 -5.75 -6.89 -13.85
CA ILE A 487 -6.47 -7.58 -12.77
C ILE A 487 -7.90 -7.97 -13.16
N ALA A 488 -8.54 -7.19 -14.03
CA ALA A 488 -9.87 -7.47 -14.55
C ALA A 488 -9.86 -8.69 -15.49
N ASP A 489 -8.76 -8.90 -16.21
CA ASP A 489 -8.61 -9.92 -17.25
C ASP A 489 -8.01 -11.24 -16.73
N ILE A 490 -7.62 -11.30 -15.45
CA ILE A 490 -7.07 -12.52 -14.82
C ILE A 490 -8.21 -13.32 -14.19
N ASP A 491 -8.45 -14.54 -14.61
CA ASP A 491 -9.54 -15.36 -14.07
C ASP A 491 -9.10 -16.10 -12.79
N VAL A 492 -7.92 -16.73 -12.84
CA VAL A 492 -7.37 -17.57 -11.77
C VAL A 492 -5.95 -17.14 -11.41
N LEU A 493 -5.64 -17.08 -10.11
CA LEU A 493 -4.30 -16.85 -9.58
C LEU A 493 -3.81 -18.10 -8.85
N GLU A 494 -2.62 -18.61 -9.21
CA GLU A 494 -2.00 -19.71 -8.49
C GLU A 494 -1.60 -19.26 -7.07
N VAL A 495 -2.34 -19.72 -6.05
CA VAL A 495 -2.06 -19.39 -4.64
C VAL A 495 -1.19 -20.44 -3.95
N TYR A 496 -1.05 -21.62 -4.57
CA TYR A 496 -0.18 -22.67 -4.09
C TYR A 496 0.47 -23.41 -5.26
N ASN A 497 1.78 -23.21 -5.38
CA ASN A 497 2.65 -24.00 -6.24
C ASN A 497 3.56 -24.86 -5.35
N ALA A 498 3.53 -26.17 -5.55
CA ALA A 498 4.29 -27.10 -4.72
C ALA A 498 5.80 -27.07 -5.02
N ARG A 499 6.23 -26.63 -6.20
CA ARG A 499 7.64 -26.62 -6.59
C ARG A 499 8.43 -25.45 -6.00
N LEU A 500 7.77 -24.39 -5.54
CA LEU A 500 8.45 -23.21 -5.01
C LEU A 500 9.42 -23.55 -3.87
N LEU A 501 10.59 -22.91 -3.90
CA LEU A 501 11.62 -23.07 -2.88
C LEU A 501 11.23 -22.42 -1.54
N PHE A 502 10.49 -21.31 -1.60
CA PHE A 502 10.11 -20.52 -0.42
C PHE A 502 8.58 -20.39 -0.30
N GLU A 503 8.01 -20.95 0.75
CA GLU A 503 6.57 -20.84 1.09
C GLU A 503 6.07 -19.39 1.18
N ALA A 504 6.97 -18.44 1.48
CA ALA A 504 6.63 -17.02 1.56
C ALA A 504 6.07 -16.45 0.24
N TYR A 505 6.32 -17.08 -0.91
CA TYR A 505 5.73 -16.69 -2.19
C TYR A 505 4.27 -17.14 -2.30
N ASN A 506 3.95 -18.38 -1.92
CA ASN A 506 2.56 -18.85 -1.80
C ASN A 506 1.75 -17.96 -0.83
N ASP A 507 2.36 -17.57 0.29
CA ASP A 507 1.73 -16.64 1.23
C ASP A 507 1.46 -15.24 0.60
N GLU A 508 2.35 -14.77 -0.27
CA GLU A 508 2.20 -13.49 -0.98
C GLU A 508 1.10 -13.56 -2.03
N ALA A 509 1.05 -14.66 -2.80
CA ALA A 509 0.01 -14.99 -3.77
C ALA A 509 -1.37 -15.09 -3.12
N LEU A 510 -1.49 -15.86 -2.03
CA LEU A 510 -2.75 -15.99 -1.28
C LEU A 510 -3.25 -14.64 -0.78
N ARG A 511 -2.37 -13.80 -0.21
CA ARG A 511 -2.78 -12.46 0.23
C ARG A 511 -3.19 -11.56 -0.93
N PHE A 512 -2.56 -11.67 -2.10
CA PHE A 512 -2.94 -10.90 -3.30
C PHE A 512 -4.29 -11.37 -3.83
N GLN A 513 -4.52 -12.69 -3.92
CA GLN A 513 -5.80 -13.28 -4.29
C GLN A 513 -6.92 -12.76 -3.39
N ARG A 514 -6.76 -12.81 -2.06
CA ARG A 514 -7.78 -12.33 -1.10
C ARG A 514 -8.05 -10.84 -1.23
N LYS A 515 -7.01 -10.06 -1.49
CA LYS A 515 -7.09 -8.60 -1.66
C LYS A 515 -7.98 -8.21 -2.84
N TYR A 516 -7.85 -8.89 -3.97
CA TYR A 516 -8.60 -8.55 -5.19
C TYR A 516 -9.79 -9.47 -5.46
N GLY A 517 -9.99 -10.53 -4.67
CA GLY A 517 -11.10 -11.47 -4.83
C GLY A 517 -11.00 -12.35 -6.08
N LEU A 518 -9.77 -12.71 -6.49
CA LEU A 518 -9.55 -13.62 -7.64
C LEU A 518 -9.91 -15.06 -7.28
N LEU A 519 -10.14 -15.93 -8.27
CA LEU A 519 -10.26 -17.37 -8.01
C LEU A 519 -8.89 -17.97 -7.69
N ALA A 520 -8.85 -18.91 -6.75
CA ALA A 520 -7.62 -19.54 -6.28
C ALA A 520 -7.30 -20.81 -7.08
N GLY A 521 -6.16 -20.81 -7.75
CA GLY A 521 -5.56 -21.98 -8.40
C GLY A 521 -4.51 -22.65 -7.52
N ALA A 522 -4.27 -23.94 -7.73
CA ALA A 522 -3.13 -24.64 -7.15
C ALA A 522 -2.65 -25.76 -8.07
N GLY A 523 -1.34 -25.97 -8.10
CA GLY A 523 -0.73 -27.00 -8.92
C GLY A 523 0.61 -27.48 -8.39
N SER A 524 1.04 -28.63 -8.90
CA SER A 524 2.31 -29.23 -8.53
C SER A 524 3.52 -28.61 -9.24
N ASP A 525 3.28 -28.05 -10.43
CA ASP A 525 4.31 -27.64 -11.38
C ASP A 525 5.32 -28.80 -11.62
N ALA A 526 4.74 -29.99 -11.80
CA ALA A 526 5.48 -31.23 -11.89
C ALA A 526 6.23 -31.34 -13.22
N HIS A 527 7.55 -31.50 -13.11
CA HIS A 527 8.44 -31.85 -14.23
C HIS A 527 9.08 -33.25 -14.07
N VAL A 528 8.81 -33.89 -12.93
CA VAL A 528 9.20 -35.26 -12.62
C VAL A 528 8.01 -35.97 -12.00
N LEU A 529 7.92 -37.29 -12.23
CA LEU A 529 6.73 -38.06 -11.88
C LEU A 529 6.33 -37.93 -10.40
N GLN A 530 7.31 -37.95 -9.50
CA GLN A 530 7.05 -37.86 -8.04
C GLN A 530 6.49 -36.50 -7.58
N GLY A 531 6.45 -35.50 -8.46
CA GLY A 531 5.84 -34.21 -8.18
C GLY A 531 4.34 -34.16 -8.43
N VAL A 532 3.81 -35.03 -9.29
CA VAL A 532 2.41 -34.99 -9.73
C VAL A 532 1.47 -35.08 -8.53
N GLY A 533 0.50 -34.17 -8.45
CA GLY A 533 -0.49 -34.13 -7.37
C GLY A 533 0.03 -33.62 -6.01
N THR A 534 1.30 -33.19 -5.90
CA THR A 534 1.84 -32.63 -4.64
C THR A 534 1.20 -31.29 -4.26
N GLY A 535 0.79 -30.50 -5.26
CA GLY A 535 -0.11 -29.36 -5.10
C GLY A 535 -1.37 -29.60 -5.90
N ALA A 536 -2.52 -29.48 -5.24
CA ALA A 536 -3.81 -29.78 -5.86
C ALA A 536 -4.94 -28.95 -5.24
N LEU A 537 -6.11 -29.03 -5.85
CA LEU A 537 -7.38 -28.52 -5.37
C LEU A 537 -8.34 -29.68 -5.13
N ARG A 538 -9.15 -29.58 -4.08
CA ARG A 538 -10.38 -30.36 -3.95
C ARG A 538 -11.53 -29.48 -4.40
N MET A 539 -12.24 -29.91 -5.43
CA MET A 539 -13.34 -29.15 -6.02
C MET A 539 -14.43 -30.08 -6.57
N ARG A 540 -15.60 -29.53 -6.89
CA ARG A 540 -16.67 -30.30 -7.53
C ARG A 540 -16.26 -30.69 -8.95
N ARG A 541 -16.62 -31.90 -9.37
CA ARG A 541 -16.47 -32.34 -10.76
C ARG A 541 -17.26 -31.39 -11.67
N PHE A 542 -16.64 -31.02 -12.78
CA PHE A 542 -17.13 -30.02 -13.71
C PHE A 542 -17.09 -30.55 -15.16
N ASN A 543 -17.83 -29.90 -16.04
CA ASN A 543 -17.78 -30.10 -17.49
C ASN A 543 -17.59 -28.76 -18.20
N GLY A 544 -16.42 -28.57 -18.83
CA GLY A 544 -16.09 -27.34 -19.52
C GLY A 544 -15.63 -26.18 -18.62
N PRO A 545 -15.27 -25.03 -19.23
CA PRO A 545 -14.67 -23.90 -18.54
C PRO A 545 -15.62 -23.17 -17.56
N GLU A 546 -16.91 -23.08 -17.87
CA GLU A 546 -17.89 -22.39 -17.03
C GLU A 546 -18.10 -23.10 -15.68
N GLU A 547 -18.40 -24.42 -15.71
CA GLU A 547 -18.53 -25.22 -14.49
C GLU A 547 -17.21 -25.29 -13.72
N PHE A 548 -16.07 -25.24 -14.40
CA PHE A 548 -14.76 -25.18 -13.76
C PHE A 548 -14.60 -23.91 -12.91
N LEU A 549 -14.90 -22.73 -13.47
CA LEU A 549 -14.84 -21.45 -12.74
C LEU A 549 -15.83 -21.42 -11.56
N LEU A 550 -17.03 -21.98 -11.74
CA LEU A 550 -18.00 -22.13 -10.66
C LEU A 550 -17.47 -23.01 -9.53
N SER A 551 -16.90 -24.16 -9.87
CA SER A 551 -16.34 -25.12 -8.92
C SER A 551 -15.16 -24.54 -8.12
N LEU A 552 -14.32 -23.71 -8.76
CA LEU A 552 -13.21 -23.00 -8.11
C LEU A 552 -13.66 -22.07 -6.98
N ARG A 553 -14.89 -21.55 -7.00
CA ARG A 553 -15.40 -20.66 -5.94
C ARG A 553 -15.44 -21.32 -4.56
N SER A 554 -15.56 -22.65 -4.53
CA SER A 554 -15.59 -23.46 -3.31
C SER A 554 -14.39 -24.41 -3.18
N ALA A 555 -13.37 -24.25 -4.01
CA ALA A 555 -12.23 -25.16 -4.02
C ALA A 555 -11.37 -25.02 -2.77
N GLU A 556 -10.88 -26.15 -2.26
CA GLU A 556 -9.96 -26.22 -1.12
C GLU A 556 -8.56 -26.56 -1.63
N VAL A 557 -7.55 -25.76 -1.27
CA VAL A 557 -6.16 -26.06 -1.59
C VAL A 557 -5.68 -27.26 -0.77
N LEU A 558 -5.25 -28.31 -1.46
CA LEU A 558 -4.64 -29.49 -0.87
C LEU A 558 -3.11 -29.43 -1.04
N ARG A 559 -2.40 -29.52 0.08
CA ARG A 559 -0.93 -29.60 0.12
C ARG A 559 -0.54 -31.01 0.51
N ARG A 560 -0.05 -31.83 -0.43
CA ARG A 560 0.44 -33.17 -0.11
C ARG A 560 1.93 -33.10 0.26
N PRO A 561 2.40 -33.90 1.24
CA PRO A 561 3.79 -33.86 1.67
C PRO A 561 4.74 -34.26 0.55
N LYS A 562 5.85 -33.52 0.42
CA LYS A 562 6.92 -33.82 -0.51
C LYS A 562 7.68 -35.07 -0.05
N SER A 563 7.76 -36.09 -0.89
CA SER A 563 8.57 -37.28 -0.59
C SER A 563 10.07 -36.98 -0.69
N LEU A 564 10.90 -37.72 0.06
CA LEU A 564 12.37 -37.64 -0.09
C LEU A 564 12.81 -37.98 -1.53
N ALA A 565 12.09 -38.91 -2.18
CA ALA A 565 12.28 -39.26 -3.58
C ALA A 565 12.05 -38.06 -4.51
N TYR A 566 10.98 -37.28 -4.30
CA TYR A 566 10.73 -36.05 -5.06
C TYR A 566 11.87 -35.03 -4.93
N LEU A 567 12.36 -34.78 -3.70
CA LEU A 567 13.47 -33.86 -3.48
C LEU A 567 14.78 -34.33 -4.14
N GLN A 568 15.03 -35.64 -4.17
CA GLN A 568 16.18 -36.23 -4.84
C GLN A 568 16.06 -36.19 -6.37
N SER A 569 14.87 -36.47 -6.92
CA SER A 569 14.59 -36.38 -8.36
C SER A 569 14.80 -34.98 -8.90
N LEU A 570 14.36 -33.93 -8.17
CA LEU A 570 14.60 -32.53 -8.54
C LEU A 570 16.09 -32.20 -8.62
N LYS A 571 16.89 -32.67 -7.65
CA LYS A 571 18.33 -32.48 -7.64
C LYS A 571 19.01 -33.18 -8.81
N TRP A 572 18.57 -34.39 -9.16
CA TRP A 572 19.13 -35.15 -10.27
C TRP A 572 18.76 -34.53 -11.62
N ALA A 573 17.51 -34.11 -11.81
CA ALA A 573 17.07 -33.39 -13.01
C ALA A 573 17.86 -32.08 -13.22
N ALA A 574 18.12 -31.31 -12.16
CA ALA A 574 18.95 -30.11 -12.23
C ALA A 574 20.41 -30.42 -12.63
N GLN A 575 20.99 -31.49 -12.12
CA GLN A 575 22.36 -31.93 -12.44
C GLN A 575 22.52 -32.47 -13.86
N VAL A 576 21.48 -33.13 -14.40
CA VAL A 576 21.45 -33.56 -15.81
C VAL A 576 21.40 -32.34 -16.73
N LYS A 577 20.64 -31.30 -16.39
CA LYS A 577 20.55 -30.03 -17.13
C LYS A 577 21.89 -29.28 -17.20
N GLU A 578 22.72 -29.34 -16.15
CA GLU A 578 24.08 -28.78 -16.14
C GLU A 578 25.09 -29.53 -17.03
N LYS A 579 24.86 -30.82 -17.29
CA LYS A 579 25.76 -31.65 -18.13
C LYS A 579 25.45 -31.61 -19.63
N VAL A 580 24.29 -31.05 -20.00
CA VAL A 580 23.80 -30.96 -21.40
C VAL A 580 23.92 -29.54 -21.97
N ARG A 581 24.40 -28.57 -21.16
CA ARG A 581 24.95 -27.28 -21.64
C ARG A 581 26.44 -27.41 -21.88
#